data_AF-A0A8T4SXC4-F1
#
_entry.id   AF-A0A8T4SXC4-F1
#
_cell.length_a   1.000
_cell.length_b   1.000
_cell.length_c   1.000
_cell.angle_alpha   90.00
_cell.angle_beta   90.00
_cell.angle_gamma   90.00
#
_symmetry.space_group_name_H-M   'P 1'
#
loop_
_entity.id
_entity.type
_entity.pdbx_description
1 polymer ?
#
loop_
_entity_poly.entity_id
_entity_poly.type
_entity_poly.pdbx_seq_one_letter_code
_entity_poly.pdbx_strand_id
1 'polypeptide(L)' 'MKVMKVVDKKVGNTTYYKYRINLPKEAVEQLNLLNKELKVKVEKNKIVIEKA' A
#
# COMPACT_ATOMS: atom_id res chain seq x y z
N MET A 1 -6.64 12.35 1.41
CA MET A 1 -5.85 11.30 0.69
C MET A 1 -6.79 10.49 -0.19
N LYS A 2 -6.33 9.99 -1.33
CA LYS A 2 -7.10 9.07 -2.20
C LYS A 2 -6.25 7.86 -2.57
N VAL A 3 -6.90 6.71 -2.75
CA VAL A 3 -6.26 5.54 -3.37
C VAL A 3 -6.20 5.78 -4.87
N MET A 4 -5.00 5.75 -5.45
CA MET A 4 -4.81 5.90 -6.89
C MET A 4 -4.44 4.56 -7.52
N LYS A 5 -5.20 4.16 -8.54
CA LYS A 5 -4.84 3.03 -9.40
C LYS A 5 -3.85 3.52 -10.46
N VAL A 6 -2.69 2.88 -10.53
CA VAL A 6 -1.66 3.16 -11.54
C VAL A 6 -1.31 1.87 -12.27
N VAL A 7 -1.03 1.96 -13.57
CA VAL A 7 -0.51 0.81 -14.33
C VAL A 7 0.89 0.50 -13.83
N ASP A 8 1.15 -0.77 -13.53
CA ASP A 8 2.48 -1.25 -13.14
C ASP A 8 3.26 -1.77 -14.34
N LYS A 9 2.75 -2.82 -14.98
CA LYS A 9 3.34 -3.43 -16.16
C LYS A 9 2.27 -4.11 -17.02
N LYS A 10 2.61 -4.35 -18.28
CA LYS A 10 1.84 -5.21 -19.19
C LYS A 10 2.68 -6.43 -19.54
N VAL A 11 2.08 -7.62 -19.48
CA VAL A 11 2.72 -8.89 -19.89
C VAL A 11 1.75 -9.58 -20.84
N GLY A 12 2.09 -9.61 -22.13
CA GLY A 12 1.15 -10.00 -23.19
C GLY A 12 -0.12 -9.15 -23.14
N ASN A 13 -1.28 -9.80 -23.05
CA ASN A 13 -2.58 -9.13 -22.94
C ASN A 13 -2.99 -8.76 -21.49
N THR A 14 -2.18 -9.11 -20.49
CA THR A 14 -2.53 -8.85 -19.08
C THR A 14 -1.93 -7.53 -18.61
N THR A 15 -2.76 -6.64 -18.09
CA THR A 15 -2.32 -5.38 -17.46
C THR A 15 -2.34 -5.52 -15.95
N TYR A 16 -1.18 -5.34 -15.33
CA TYR A 16 -1.01 -5.31 -13.89
C TYR A 16 -1.15 -3.87 -13.39
N TYR A 17 -1.83 -3.70 -12.27
CA TYR A 17 -2.04 -2.40 -11.64
C TYR A 17 -1.48 -2.41 -10.23
N LYS A 18 -0.94 -1.27 -9.80
CA LYS A 18 -0.63 -0.97 -8.41
C LYS A 18 -1.66 0.01 -7.86
N TYR A 19 -2.02 -0.16 -6.61
CA TYR A 19 -2.81 0.81 -5.86
C TYR A 19 -1.89 1.56 -4.91
N ARG A 20 -1.82 2.89 -5.04
CA ARG A 20 -0.94 3.75 -4.24
C ARG A 20 -1.77 4.62 -3.30
N ILE A 21 -1.30 4.75 -2.06
CA ILE A 21 -1.80 5.69 -1.07
C ILE A 21 -0.63 6.50 -0.54
N ASN A 22 -0.87 7.76 -0.20
CA ASN A 22 0.13 8.60 0.46
C ASN A 22 -0.09 8.46 1.97
N LEU A 23 0.86 7.97 2.75
CA LEU A 23 0.74 7.92 4.21
C LEU A 23 1.32 9.19 4.85
N PRO A 24 0.79 9.64 6.00
CA PRO A 24 1.41 10.71 6.78
C PRO A 24 2.86 10.36 7.16
N LYS A 25 3.79 11.29 6.95
CA LYS A 25 5.21 11.10 7.25
C LYS A 25 5.44 10.61 8.69
N GLU A 26 4.84 11.31 9.65
CA GLU A 26 4.95 11.01 11.08
C GLU A 26 4.55 9.57 11.40
N ALA A 27 3.46 9.06 10.83
CA ALA A 27 3.01 7.69 11.07
C ALA A 27 4.00 6.65 10.50
N VAL A 28 4.58 6.90 9.33
CA VAL A 28 5.56 6.00 8.70
C VAL A 28 6.85 5.95 9.52
N GLU A 29 7.31 7.09 10.03
CA GLU A 29 8.55 7.21 10.80
C GLU A 29 8.37 6.66 12.22
N GLN A 30 7.32 7.06 12.95
CA GLN A 30 7.04 6.60 14.32
C GLN A 30 6.85 5.08 14.37
N LEU A 31 6.17 4.51 13.38
CA LEU A 31 5.95 3.08 13.30
C LEU A 31 7.11 2.34 12.62
N ASN A 32 8.15 3.03 12.14
CA ASN A 32 9.30 2.46 11.42
C ASN A 32 8.88 1.49 10.29
N LEU A 33 8.02 1.99 9.39
CA LEU A 33 7.46 1.19 8.28
C LEU A 33 8.32 1.27 7.01
N LEU A 34 9.22 2.25 6.92
CA LEU A 34 10.07 2.43 5.74
C LEU A 34 11.00 1.23 5.56
N ASN A 35 11.08 0.72 4.32
CA ASN A 35 11.91 -0.43 3.95
C ASN A 35 11.65 -1.70 4.80
N LYS A 36 10.45 -1.83 5.37
CA LYS A 36 10.01 -3.04 6.04
C LYS A 36 9.06 -3.83 5.17
N GLU A 37 9.06 -5.14 5.36
CA GLU A 37 8.00 -5.98 4.86
C GLU A 37 6.73 -5.71 5.67
N LEU A 38 5.61 -5.48 4.96
CA LEU A 38 4.35 -5.09 5.56
C LEU A 38 3.26 -6.07 5.14
N LYS A 39 2.37 -6.40 6.07
CA LYS A 39 1.13 -7.11 5.83
C LYS A 39 -0.03 -6.14 5.84
N VAL A 40 -1.02 -6.42 5.00
CA VAL A 40 -2.25 -5.65 4.91
C VAL A 40 -3.42 -6.58 5.19
N LYS A 41 -4.30 -6.18 6.10
CA LYS A 41 -5.55 -6.88 6.40
C LYS A 41 -6.72 -5.91 6.42
N VAL A 42 -7.92 -6.46 6.21
CA VAL A 42 -9.17 -5.73 6.30
C VAL A 42 -9.84 -6.10 7.60
N GLU A 43 -10.00 -5.13 8.49
CA GLU A 43 -10.72 -5.30 9.75
C GLU A 43 -11.94 -4.39 9.76
N LYS A 44 -13.13 -5.00 9.79
CA LYS A 44 -14.43 -4.31 9.68
C LYS A 44 -14.51 -3.49 8.39
N ASN A 45 -14.23 -2.20 8.46
CA ASN A 45 -14.22 -1.26 7.33
C ASN A 45 -12.94 -0.41 7.30
N LYS A 46 -11.82 -0.98 7.79
CA LYS A 46 -10.52 -0.33 7.87
C LYS A 46 -9.46 -1.20 7.21
N ILE A 47 -8.53 -0.54 6.53
CA ILE A 47 -7.27 -1.16 6.13
C ILE A 47 -6.31 -1.02 7.31
N VAL A 48 -5.77 -2.15 7.79
CA VAL A 48 -4.71 -2.18 8.79
C VAL A 48 -3.42 -2.58 8.07
N ILE A 49 -2.39 -1.76 8.24
CA ILE A 49 -1.04 -2.00 7.73
C ILE A 49 -0.16 -2.27 8.94
N GLU A 50 0.44 -3.45 8.99
CA GLU A 50 1.30 -3.88 10.09
C GLU A 50 2.61 -4.48 9.55
N LYS A 51 3.65 -4.54 10.40
CA LYS A 51 4.90 -5.21 10.04
C LYS A 51 4.62 -6.71 9.86
N ALA A 52 5.24 -7.29 8.84
CA ALA A 52 5.10 -8.72 8.53
C ALA A 52 5.70 -9.61 9.61
#